data_AF-A0A5N6MDZ8-F1
#
_entry.id   AF-A0A5N6MDZ8-F1
#
_cell.length_a   1.000
_cell.length_b   1.000
_cell.length_c   1.000
_cell.angle_alpha   90.00
_cell.angle_beta   90.00
_cell.angle_gamma   90.00
#
_symmetry.space_group_name_H-M   'P 1'
#
loop_
_entity.id
_entity.type
_entity.pdbx_description
1 polymer ?
#
loop_
_entity_poly.entity_id
_entity_poly.type
_entity_poly.pdbx_seq_one_letter_code
_entity_poly.pdbx_strand_id
1 'polypeptide(L)'
;MTTLAKILIITLTILMALAITHSTTPTHETPLDIEHHKHDTIRIGRFLAQQPNGLLKCNKNPRLCRAKGSPGPDCCNKKCVNVMTDKQNCGLCGRKCKHMEICCKGHCVNPMVNKHHCGGCNYVCERGDTCIVFSSHIARSSMASLFYILSLVCFHASISHAIYYNAPKAITPYISKPTSKASNLIDACRLKTSNWASNRRALADCTIGFGKGSIGGKNGATYVVTDPSDDPINPKPGTLRYGAIQTRPLWIIFAKDMVITLKNELMMNSYKTIDGRGAKVEIAYGPCITIQKVSHVIIHGISIHDCKPGKPGIVRNSPTHAGHRRGSDGDAIEVFTSSYVWIDHCYLARAFDGLIDVIHASTFITISNNFFSQHDKVMLFGHNDNNVEDKIMKVTVVYNHFGPGLVQRMPRVRLGYAHVANNRYDEWHMYAIGGSANPTILSEGNYYIASNNPSTKEVTKREANKGWKNWKWRSSKDVFVDGAYFIPSGWGSCTPGYTGTQSFPVAHGSQVLGLTSNAGPLRCSKNKAC
;
A
#
# COMPACT_ATOMS: atom_id res chain seq x y z
N MET A 1 -46.95 -9.30 -28.07
CA MET A 1 -47.78 -8.61 -27.05
C MET A 1 -48.27 -7.31 -27.62
N THR A 2 -49.59 -7.18 -27.76
CA THR A 2 -50.27 -5.98 -28.27
C THR A 2 -50.02 -4.78 -27.36
N THR A 3 -50.10 -3.56 -27.91
CA THR A 3 -49.83 -2.30 -27.21
C THR A 3 -50.67 -2.13 -25.94
N LEU A 4 -51.88 -2.71 -25.90
CA LEU A 4 -52.71 -2.79 -24.69
C LEU A 4 -52.10 -3.66 -23.57
N ALA A 5 -51.45 -4.77 -23.89
CA ALA A 5 -50.83 -5.65 -22.90
C ALA A 5 -49.62 -4.98 -22.22
N LYS A 6 -48.92 -4.09 -22.92
CA LYS A 6 -47.82 -3.30 -22.32
C LYS A 6 -48.34 -2.20 -21.40
N ILE A 7 -49.45 -1.55 -21.76
CA ILE A 7 -50.08 -0.52 -20.93
C ILE A 7 -50.63 -1.14 -19.64
N LEU A 8 -51.28 -2.31 -19.72
CA LEU A 8 -51.85 -3.00 -18.56
C LEU A 8 -50.78 -3.42 -17.53
N ILE A 9 -49.61 -3.87 -17.99
CA ILE A 9 -48.48 -4.26 -17.11
C ILE A 9 -47.82 -3.02 -16.49
N ILE A 10 -47.72 -1.91 -17.22
CA ILE A 10 -47.17 -0.66 -16.69
C ILE A 10 -48.13 -0.06 -15.65
N THR A 11 -49.44 -0.14 -15.85
CA THR A 11 -50.43 0.31 -14.86
C THR A 11 -50.46 -0.58 -13.61
N LEU A 12 -50.28 -1.91 -13.74
CA LEU A 12 -50.23 -2.81 -12.58
C LEU A 12 -48.97 -2.62 -11.72
N THR A 13 -47.84 -2.29 -12.35
CA THR A 13 -46.57 -2.10 -11.64
C THR A 13 -46.52 -0.76 -10.88
N ILE A 14 -47.21 0.27 -11.38
CA ILE A 14 -47.35 1.57 -10.67
C ILE A 14 -48.31 1.46 -9.47
N LEU A 15 -49.38 0.66 -9.57
CA LEU A 15 -50.32 0.43 -8.47
C LEU A 15 -49.73 -0.39 -7.30
N MET A 16 -48.81 -1.32 -7.57
CA MET A 16 -48.11 -2.05 -6.51
C MET A 16 -47.01 -1.23 -5.80
N ALA A 17 -46.53 -0.14 -6.41
CA ALA A 17 -45.54 0.75 -5.81
C ALA A 17 -46.13 1.80 -4.85
N LEU A 18 -47.46 2.00 -4.85
CA LEU A 18 -48.17 2.97 -4.01
C LEU A 18 -48.78 2.38 -2.73
N ALA A 19 -48.67 1.05 -2.52
CA ALA A 19 -49.30 0.35 -1.39
C ALA A 19 -48.36 0.03 -0.20
N ILE A 20 -47.14 0.57 -0.15
CA ILE A 20 -46.19 0.31 0.95
C ILE A 20 -45.67 1.62 1.56
N THR A 21 -46.57 2.44 2.10
CA THR A 21 -46.25 3.41 3.15
C THR A 21 -47.45 3.56 4.10
N HIS A 22 -47.18 3.45 5.41
CA HIS A 22 -48.08 3.37 6.60
C HIS A 22 -48.29 1.92 7.07
N SER A 23 -47.97 1.50 8.30
CA SER A 23 -47.91 2.20 9.60
C SER A 23 -46.98 1.46 10.58
N THR A 24 -46.39 2.17 11.56
CA THR A 24 -46.58 1.92 13.01
C THR A 24 -45.93 3.03 13.84
N THR A 25 -46.72 3.59 14.74
CA THR A 25 -46.36 4.50 15.84
C THR A 25 -45.73 3.71 17.01
N PRO A 26 -44.94 4.39 17.87
CA PRO A 26 -45.00 4.09 19.29
C PRO A 26 -45.30 5.33 20.14
N THR A 27 -45.87 4.99 21.28
CA THR A 27 -46.57 5.76 22.31
C THR A 27 -45.71 6.76 23.08
N HIS A 28 -46.39 7.82 23.52
CA HIS A 28 -45.91 8.90 24.38
C HIS A 28 -46.18 8.54 25.84
N GLU A 29 -45.15 8.51 26.68
CA GLU A 29 -45.28 8.57 28.14
C GLU A 29 -44.36 9.68 28.67
N THR A 30 -44.97 10.66 29.34
CA THR A 30 -44.34 11.72 30.13
C THR A 30 -43.86 11.16 31.47
N PRO A 31 -42.83 11.78 32.09
CA PRO A 31 -43.11 12.38 33.40
C PRO A 31 -42.42 13.73 33.67
N LEU A 32 -43.24 14.62 34.23
CA LEU A 32 -42.99 15.59 35.31
C LEU A 32 -41.90 16.68 35.17
N ASP A 33 -42.41 17.90 35.07
CA ASP A 33 -41.75 19.17 35.38
C ASP A 33 -41.27 19.26 36.83
N ILE A 34 -40.07 19.83 37.03
CA ILE A 34 -39.72 20.62 38.21
C ILE A 34 -39.03 21.90 37.71
N GLU A 35 -39.72 23.03 37.89
CA GLU A 35 -39.18 24.38 37.74
C GLU A 35 -38.11 24.67 38.80
N HIS A 36 -37.00 25.32 38.42
CA HIS A 36 -36.37 26.29 39.32
C HIS A 36 -35.60 27.41 38.59
N HIS A 37 -36.19 28.60 38.69
CA HIS A 37 -35.63 29.95 38.80
C HIS A 37 -34.51 30.44 37.89
N LYS A 38 -34.93 31.39 37.06
CA LYS A 38 -34.20 32.49 36.44
C LYS A 38 -33.63 33.44 37.50
N HIS A 39 -32.38 33.86 37.34
CA HIS A 39 -31.92 35.18 37.79
C HIS A 39 -30.97 35.78 36.74
N ASP A 40 -31.49 36.78 36.03
CA ASP A 40 -30.72 37.83 35.38
C ASP A 40 -30.32 38.87 36.44
N THR A 41 -29.12 39.43 36.36
CA THR A 41 -28.92 40.89 36.40
C THR A 41 -27.49 41.34 36.04
N ILE A 42 -27.45 42.18 35.00
CA ILE A 42 -26.76 43.47 34.87
C ILE A 42 -25.27 43.53 34.43
N ARG A 43 -25.18 44.11 33.23
CA ARG A 43 -24.09 44.72 32.46
C ARG A 43 -23.21 45.74 33.20
N ILE A 44 -21.95 45.83 32.76
CA ILE A 44 -21.26 47.10 32.47
C ILE A 44 -20.61 47.00 31.07
N GLY A 45 -20.84 48.01 30.23
CA GLY A 45 -20.42 48.11 28.82
C GLY A 45 -18.92 48.38 28.61
N ARG A 46 -18.32 47.79 27.57
CA ARG A 46 -18.06 48.40 26.24
C ARG A 46 -17.10 49.59 26.25
N PHE A 47 -15.88 49.34 25.77
CA PHE A 47 -15.19 50.28 24.88
C PHE A 47 -14.95 49.59 23.52
N LEU A 48 -15.00 50.39 22.48
CA LEU A 48 -15.43 50.06 21.12
C LEU A 48 -14.40 49.25 20.30
N ALA A 49 -14.89 48.25 19.57
CA ALA A 49 -14.60 48.09 18.14
C ALA A 49 -15.73 47.29 17.47
N GLN A 50 -16.53 47.98 16.65
CA GLN A 50 -17.51 47.40 15.74
C GLN A 50 -16.79 46.68 14.58
N GLN A 51 -17.19 45.40 14.34
CA GLN A 51 -17.41 44.62 13.08
C GLN A 51 -16.85 45.15 11.73
N PRO A 52 -16.55 44.34 10.66
CA PRO A 52 -17.21 43.06 10.31
C PRO A 52 -16.38 41.99 9.51
N ASN A 53 -17.07 40.88 9.18
CA ASN A 53 -16.93 40.06 7.95
C ASN A 53 -15.81 38.99 7.78
N GLY A 54 -16.30 37.77 7.52
CA GLY A 54 -15.67 36.59 6.90
C GLY A 54 -14.16 36.60 6.64
N LEU A 55 -13.47 35.64 7.26
CA LEU A 55 -12.05 35.30 7.06
C LEU A 55 -11.59 35.65 5.64
N LEU A 56 -10.78 36.71 5.49
CA LEU A 56 -10.32 37.17 4.19
C LEU A 56 -9.64 36.00 3.47
N LYS A 57 -10.15 35.67 2.27
CA LYS A 57 -9.57 34.65 1.40
C LYS A 57 -8.50 35.31 0.52
N CYS A 58 -7.54 34.53 0.02
CA CYS A 58 -6.39 35.09 -0.69
C CYS A 58 -6.76 35.88 -1.98
N ASN A 59 -7.96 35.67 -2.53
CA ASN A 59 -8.45 36.42 -3.68
C ASN A 59 -8.84 37.87 -3.31
N LYS A 60 -9.14 38.13 -2.03
CA LYS A 60 -9.38 39.47 -1.48
C LYS A 60 -8.15 40.04 -0.78
N ASN A 61 -7.25 39.19 -0.27
CA ASN A 61 -5.97 39.61 0.32
C ASN A 61 -4.83 38.69 -0.13
N PRO A 62 -4.16 39.00 -1.26
CA PRO A 62 -3.08 38.17 -1.80
C PRO A 62 -1.86 38.06 -0.88
N ARG A 63 -1.67 39.01 0.06
CA ARG A 63 -0.54 38.97 1.01
C ARG A 63 -0.60 37.77 1.95
N LEU A 64 -1.77 37.18 2.15
CA LEU A 64 -1.95 35.95 2.94
C LEU A 64 -1.13 34.78 2.40
N CYS A 65 -0.96 34.67 1.07
CA CYS A 65 -0.17 33.60 0.46
C CYS A 65 1.34 33.84 0.61
N ARG A 66 1.77 35.06 0.91
CA ARG A 66 3.19 35.38 1.14
C ARG A 66 3.59 35.26 2.62
N ALA A 67 2.65 34.96 3.51
CA ALA A 67 2.93 34.75 4.93
C ALA A 67 3.73 33.47 5.14
N LYS A 68 4.63 33.48 6.14
CA LYS A 68 5.45 32.33 6.51
C LYS A 68 4.56 31.15 6.92
N GLY A 69 4.76 29.99 6.29
CA GLY A 69 3.96 28.78 6.52
C GLY A 69 2.75 28.60 5.57
N SER A 70 2.53 29.51 4.62
CA SER A 70 1.55 29.27 3.55
C SER A 70 2.00 28.13 2.63
N PRO A 71 1.06 27.41 1.96
CA PRO A 71 1.42 26.38 0.97
C PRO A 71 2.11 26.90 -0.30
N GLY A 72 2.18 28.22 -0.49
CA GLY A 72 2.86 28.87 -1.60
C GLY A 72 2.37 30.30 -1.84
N PRO A 73 3.12 31.09 -2.63
CA PRO A 73 2.89 32.53 -2.80
C PRO A 73 1.70 32.88 -3.70
N ASP A 74 1.15 31.93 -4.44
CA ASP A 74 0.17 32.16 -5.50
C ASP A 74 -1.25 31.85 -5.01
N CYS A 75 -2.19 32.75 -5.27
CA CYS A 75 -3.59 32.50 -4.94
C CYS A 75 -4.34 31.88 -6.13
N CYS A 76 -4.64 30.58 -6.04
CA CYS A 76 -5.45 29.86 -7.02
C CYS A 76 -6.80 29.47 -6.41
N ASN A 77 -7.90 29.98 -6.96
CA ASN A 77 -9.27 29.65 -6.53
C ASN A 77 -9.48 29.74 -5.01
N LYS A 78 -9.03 30.85 -4.41
CA LYS A 78 -9.14 31.16 -2.96
C LYS A 78 -8.22 30.31 -2.06
N LYS A 79 -7.30 29.51 -2.63
CA LYS A 79 -6.27 28.75 -1.92
C LYS A 79 -4.88 29.24 -2.30
N CYS A 80 -3.97 29.26 -1.34
CA CYS A 80 -2.57 29.53 -1.60
C CYS A 80 -1.89 28.24 -2.08
N VAL A 81 -1.15 28.34 -3.17
CA VAL A 81 -0.39 27.25 -3.81
C VAL A 81 0.94 27.79 -4.32
N ASN A 82 1.84 26.91 -4.70
CA ASN A 82 3.09 27.30 -5.35
C ASN A 82 3.04 26.83 -6.81
N VAL A 83 2.83 27.74 -7.76
CA VAL A 83 2.73 27.34 -9.17
C VAL A 83 4.03 26.78 -9.72
N MET A 84 5.16 26.94 -9.02
CA MET A 84 6.45 26.40 -9.44
C MET A 84 6.63 24.92 -9.12
N THR A 85 5.86 24.37 -8.18
CA THR A 85 6.03 23.00 -7.67
C THR A 85 4.73 22.22 -7.47
N ASP A 86 3.57 22.89 -7.44
CA ASP A 86 2.27 22.24 -7.30
C ASP A 86 1.84 21.57 -8.61
N LYS A 87 1.76 20.24 -8.59
CA LYS A 87 1.32 19.41 -9.72
C LYS A 87 -0.08 19.77 -10.23
N GLN A 88 -0.96 20.32 -9.39
CA GLN A 88 -2.33 20.69 -9.76
C GLN A 88 -2.45 22.13 -10.28
N ASN A 89 -1.41 22.94 -10.13
CA ASN A 89 -1.40 24.37 -10.50
C ASN A 89 -0.08 24.78 -11.16
N CYS A 90 0.48 23.92 -12.02
CA CYS A 90 1.85 24.05 -12.50
C CYS A 90 2.00 25.14 -13.58
N GLY A 91 2.76 26.19 -13.26
CA GLY A 91 3.00 27.37 -14.09
C GLY A 91 1.81 28.35 -14.12
N LEU A 92 0.59 27.85 -13.96
CA LEU A 92 -0.61 28.65 -13.77
C LEU A 92 -1.69 27.88 -13.00
N CYS A 93 -2.59 28.63 -12.36
CA CYS A 93 -3.71 28.07 -11.63
C CYS A 93 -4.54 27.11 -12.49
N GLY A 94 -4.84 25.92 -11.95
CA GLY A 94 -5.65 24.90 -12.62
C GLY A 94 -4.93 24.08 -13.69
N ARG A 95 -3.67 24.38 -14.04
CA ARG A 95 -2.89 23.54 -14.96
C ARG A 95 -2.34 22.33 -14.23
N LYS A 96 -3.02 21.20 -14.41
CA LYS A 96 -2.64 19.91 -13.84
C LYS A 96 -1.64 19.18 -14.75
N CYS A 97 -0.50 18.76 -14.20
CA CYS A 97 0.43 17.90 -14.94
C CYS A 97 -0.14 16.49 -15.13
N LYS A 98 0.21 15.85 -16.25
CA LYS A 98 -0.31 14.54 -16.65
C LYS A 98 0.21 13.42 -15.73
N HIS A 99 -0.33 12.22 -15.93
CA HIS A 99 0.16 11.03 -15.24
C HIS A 99 1.66 10.85 -15.54
N MET A 100 2.45 10.47 -14.52
CA MET A 100 3.93 10.41 -14.54
C MET A 100 4.69 11.73 -14.66
N GLU A 101 4.03 12.89 -14.76
CA GLU A 101 4.70 14.20 -14.72
C GLU A 101 4.74 14.78 -13.29
N ILE A 102 5.76 15.59 -13.02
CA ILE A 102 5.88 16.45 -11.85
C ILE A 102 5.87 17.92 -12.28
N CYS A 103 5.53 18.84 -11.36
CA CYS A 103 5.76 20.26 -11.61
C CYS A 103 7.17 20.65 -11.20
N CYS A 104 7.97 21.10 -12.16
CA CYS A 104 9.34 21.55 -11.96
C CYS A 104 9.51 22.95 -12.53
N LYS A 105 9.77 23.93 -11.65
CA LYS A 105 9.94 25.35 -12.03
C LYS A 105 8.79 25.89 -12.88
N GLY A 106 7.56 25.46 -12.60
CA GLY A 106 6.36 25.90 -13.35
C GLY A 106 6.11 25.17 -14.66
N HIS A 107 6.91 24.15 -14.98
CA HIS A 107 6.71 23.29 -16.15
C HIS A 107 6.40 21.86 -15.72
N CYS A 108 5.42 21.26 -16.39
CA CYS A 108 5.16 19.84 -16.24
C CYS A 108 6.24 19.06 -16.98
N VAL A 109 7.01 18.25 -16.25
CA VAL A 109 8.12 17.48 -16.80
C VAL A 109 7.99 16.04 -16.36
N ASN A 110 8.32 15.11 -17.25
CA ASN A 110 8.34 13.68 -16.94
C ASN A 110 9.75 13.30 -16.48
N PRO A 111 9.95 13.00 -15.17
CA PRO A 111 11.26 12.71 -14.64
C PRO A 111 11.79 11.32 -15.05
N MET A 112 11.01 10.51 -15.76
CA MET A 112 11.44 9.21 -16.25
C MET A 112 12.13 9.29 -17.63
N VAL A 113 11.98 10.39 -18.35
CA VAL A 113 12.50 10.55 -19.72
C VAL A 113 13.25 11.86 -19.95
N ASN A 114 12.97 12.89 -19.15
CA ASN A 114 13.58 14.20 -19.32
C ASN A 114 15.02 14.20 -18.78
N LYS A 115 16.00 14.32 -19.67
CA LYS A 115 17.43 14.33 -19.34
C LYS A 115 17.86 15.49 -18.44
N HIS A 116 17.07 16.56 -18.31
CA HIS A 116 17.37 17.68 -17.43
C HIS A 116 16.64 17.61 -16.08
N HIS A 117 15.74 16.62 -15.92
CA HIS A 117 14.93 16.41 -14.71
C HIS A 117 14.80 14.91 -14.38
N CYS A 118 15.86 14.14 -14.58
CA CYS A 118 15.85 12.70 -14.47
C CYS A 118 15.77 12.22 -13.02
N GLY A 119 14.77 11.42 -12.68
CA GLY A 119 14.48 10.98 -11.30
C GLY A 119 13.92 12.08 -10.39
N GLY A 120 13.96 13.35 -10.79
CA GLY A 120 13.43 14.47 -10.03
C GLY A 120 13.67 15.84 -10.67
N CYS A 121 13.09 16.91 -10.10
CA CYS A 121 13.25 18.27 -10.61
C CYS A 121 14.71 18.77 -10.50
N ASN A 122 15.27 19.31 -11.59
CA ASN A 122 16.67 19.77 -11.75
C ASN A 122 17.78 18.71 -11.62
N TYR A 123 17.47 17.44 -11.83
CA TYR A 123 18.49 16.40 -11.92
C TYR A 123 18.88 16.18 -13.39
N VAL A 124 20.06 16.67 -13.79
CA VAL A 124 20.53 16.59 -15.19
C VAL A 124 21.40 15.35 -15.38
N CYS A 125 21.14 14.55 -16.40
CA CYS A 125 21.97 13.42 -16.81
C CYS A 125 23.35 13.90 -17.31
N GLU A 126 24.40 13.11 -17.08
CA GLU A 126 25.73 13.40 -17.62
C GLU A 126 25.76 13.29 -19.15
N ARG A 127 26.80 13.85 -19.76
CA ARG A 127 26.87 14.05 -21.22
C ARG A 127 27.04 12.69 -21.93
N GLY A 128 25.95 12.21 -22.52
CA GLY A 128 25.90 10.91 -23.21
C GLY A 128 24.86 9.96 -22.64
N ASP A 129 24.38 10.23 -21.43
CA ASP A 129 23.43 9.36 -20.75
C ASP A 129 21.98 9.58 -21.21
N THR A 130 21.19 8.53 -21.07
CA THR A 130 19.73 8.55 -21.19
C THR A 130 19.12 8.47 -19.82
N CYS A 131 18.01 9.18 -19.61
CA CYS A 131 17.28 9.11 -18.35
C CYS A 131 16.63 7.73 -18.24
N ILE A 132 17.24 6.84 -17.45
CA ILE A 132 16.76 5.47 -17.24
C ILE A 132 16.60 5.25 -15.74
N VAL A 133 15.36 5.27 -15.27
CA VAL A 133 15.02 4.78 -13.93
C VAL A 133 14.72 3.28 -14.04
N PHE A 134 15.81 2.50 -13.97
CA PHE A 134 15.96 1.03 -13.89
C PHE A 134 15.66 0.14 -15.12
N SER A 135 16.69 -0.59 -15.58
CA SER A 135 16.63 -2.05 -15.81
C SER A 135 18.03 -2.66 -15.92
N SER A 136 18.33 -3.60 -15.03
CA SER A 136 19.40 -4.58 -15.17
C SER A 136 18.98 -5.66 -16.18
N HIS A 137 19.53 -5.65 -17.40
CA HIS A 137 20.16 -6.82 -18.04
C HIS A 137 20.71 -6.49 -19.44
N ILE A 138 22.01 -6.77 -19.59
CA ILE A 138 22.77 -7.25 -20.74
C ILE A 138 21.94 -7.52 -22.02
N ALA A 139 22.29 -6.82 -23.12
CA ALA A 139 22.17 -7.33 -24.49
C ALA A 139 23.37 -6.88 -25.34
N ARG A 140 23.88 -7.86 -26.10
CA ARG A 140 25.10 -7.88 -26.92
C ARG A 140 25.02 -7.02 -28.20
N SER A 141 26.18 -6.94 -28.86
CA SER A 141 26.51 -6.57 -30.27
C SER A 141 26.95 -5.10 -30.45
N SER A 142 27.99 -4.76 -31.21
CA SER A 142 28.84 -5.52 -32.14
C SER A 142 30.19 -4.81 -32.34
N MET A 143 31.23 -5.63 -32.59
CA MET A 143 32.44 -5.44 -33.40
C MET A 143 33.06 -4.06 -33.68
N ALA A 144 34.38 -4.09 -33.55
CA ALA A 144 35.41 -3.40 -34.33
C ALA A 144 36.02 -2.13 -33.73
N SER A 145 37.35 -2.16 -33.72
CA SER A 145 38.28 -1.04 -33.56
C SER A 145 38.56 -0.63 -32.12
N LEU A 146 39.58 -1.26 -31.52
CA LEU A 146 40.64 -0.58 -30.77
C LEU A 146 41.71 -1.62 -30.37
N PHE A 147 42.34 -2.21 -31.40
CA PHE A 147 43.77 -2.47 -31.35
C PHE A 147 44.47 -1.10 -31.33
N TYR A 148 45.63 -1.01 -30.66
CA TYR A 148 46.30 0.23 -30.21
C TYR A 148 45.56 0.83 -29.00
N ILE A 149 45.98 0.64 -27.76
CA ILE A 149 47.27 1.03 -27.19
C ILE A 149 47.49 0.13 -25.96
N LEU A 150 48.21 -0.97 -26.11
CA LEU A 150 48.77 -1.75 -25.01
C LEU A 150 50.23 -2.09 -25.33
N SER A 151 51.05 -1.04 -25.40
CA SER A 151 52.51 -1.13 -25.38
C SER A 151 53.02 0.28 -25.07
N LEU A 152 53.94 0.41 -24.10
CA LEU A 152 54.37 1.65 -23.42
C LEU A 152 53.39 2.03 -22.29
N VAL A 153 53.65 1.85 -21.01
CA VAL A 153 54.91 1.70 -20.28
C VAL A 153 54.58 0.95 -18.98
N CYS A 154 54.95 -0.32 -18.90
CA CYS A 154 55.44 -0.85 -17.63
C CYS A 154 56.88 -0.34 -17.47
N PHE A 155 57.28 -0.11 -16.23
CA PHE A 155 58.60 0.25 -15.71
C PHE A 155 58.81 1.72 -15.32
N HIS A 156 59.07 1.87 -14.01
CA HIS A 156 59.40 3.07 -13.21
C HIS A 156 58.15 3.83 -12.71
N ALA A 157 57.87 3.98 -11.42
CA ALA A 157 58.66 3.73 -10.22
C ALA A 157 57.72 3.53 -9.02
N SER A 158 58.07 2.58 -8.16
CA SER A 158 57.58 2.52 -6.80
C SER A 158 58.45 3.40 -5.90
N ILE A 159 57.81 3.94 -4.85
CA ILE A 159 58.37 4.45 -3.58
C ILE A 159 58.50 5.99 -3.47
N SER A 160 57.94 6.48 -2.35
CA SER A 160 58.02 7.81 -1.74
C SER A 160 57.03 8.88 -2.22
N HIS A 161 55.92 9.02 -1.51
CA HIS A 161 55.66 10.13 -0.57
C HIS A 161 54.24 9.98 0.00
N ALA A 162 54.14 9.24 1.10
CA ALA A 162 53.14 9.51 2.12
C ALA A 162 53.45 10.88 2.75
N ILE A 163 52.44 11.47 3.39
CA ILE A 163 52.41 12.80 4.03
C ILE A 163 52.02 13.90 3.03
N TYR A 164 50.71 14.05 2.80
CA TYR A 164 49.99 15.34 2.84
C TYR A 164 48.50 15.16 2.54
N TYR A 165 47.70 14.66 3.48
CA TYR A 165 46.25 14.98 3.57
C TYR A 165 45.77 14.66 4.99
N ASN A 166 45.71 15.68 5.84
CA ASN A 166 44.98 15.62 7.11
C ASN A 166 43.48 15.62 6.80
N ALA A 167 42.87 14.42 6.80
CA ALA A 167 41.42 14.26 6.81
C ALA A 167 40.87 14.47 8.25
N PRO A 168 39.76 15.21 8.42
CA PRO A 168 39.18 15.44 9.74
C PRO A 168 38.69 14.14 10.39
N LYS A 169 39.00 13.96 11.68
CA LYS A 169 38.57 12.85 12.53
C LYS A 169 37.05 12.65 12.45
N ALA A 170 36.63 11.53 11.87
CA ALA A 170 35.28 11.03 12.02
C ALA A 170 35.03 10.66 13.48
N ILE A 171 34.09 11.35 14.12
CA ILE A 171 33.51 10.93 15.39
C ILE A 171 32.71 9.66 15.08
N THR A 172 33.23 8.51 15.50
CA THR A 172 32.54 7.22 15.45
C THR A 172 31.35 7.25 16.40
N PRO A 173 30.09 7.14 15.94
CA PRO A 173 29.06 6.60 16.79
C PRO A 173 29.36 5.10 16.94
N TYR A 174 29.39 4.60 18.18
CA TYR A 174 29.37 3.17 18.48
C TYR A 174 28.10 2.55 17.87
N ILE A 175 28.17 2.15 16.61
CA ILE A 175 27.22 1.23 16.00
C ILE A 175 27.83 -0.14 16.19
N SER A 176 27.29 -0.89 17.15
CA SER A 176 27.58 -2.31 17.31
C SER A 176 27.35 -3.01 15.98
N LYS A 177 28.36 -3.77 15.52
CA LYS A 177 28.19 -4.72 14.41
C LYS A 177 27.00 -5.63 14.76
N PRO A 178 26.01 -5.83 13.85
CA PRO A 178 24.92 -6.75 14.12
C PRO A 178 25.44 -8.17 14.11
N THR A 179 25.63 -8.72 15.30
CA THR A 179 25.91 -10.13 15.56
C THR A 179 24.58 -10.91 15.49
N SER A 180 24.53 -11.91 14.60
CA SER A 180 23.36 -12.71 14.18
C SER A 180 22.29 -11.91 13.39
N LYS A 181 21.89 -12.40 12.21
CA LYS A 181 20.69 -11.89 11.51
C LYS A 181 19.51 -12.10 12.45
N ALA A 182 19.03 -11.03 13.09
CA ALA A 182 17.83 -11.09 13.92
C ALA A 182 16.63 -11.44 13.03
N SER A 183 16.25 -12.71 13.01
CA SER A 183 15.06 -13.19 12.30
C SER A 183 13.82 -12.75 13.06
N ASN A 184 12.84 -12.18 12.36
CA ASN A 184 11.55 -11.86 12.96
C ASN A 184 10.76 -13.15 13.30
N LEU A 185 9.64 -13.03 14.02
CA LEU A 185 8.90 -14.18 14.54
C LEU A 185 8.34 -15.11 13.45
N ILE A 186 7.87 -14.55 12.34
CA ILE A 186 7.34 -15.32 11.21
C ILE A 186 8.48 -16.12 10.59
N ASP A 187 9.57 -15.45 10.25
CA ASP A 187 10.73 -16.10 9.64
C ASP A 187 11.39 -17.10 10.61
N ALA A 188 11.46 -16.79 11.89
CA ALA A 188 12.05 -17.67 12.90
C ALA A 188 11.21 -18.96 13.04
N CYS A 189 9.87 -18.87 12.96
CA CYS A 189 9.01 -20.05 12.89
C CYS A 189 9.29 -20.87 11.63
N ARG A 190 9.36 -20.21 10.47
CA ARG A 190 9.59 -20.85 9.17
C ARG A 190 10.94 -21.59 9.13
N LEU A 191 11.99 -20.97 9.68
CA LEU A 191 13.36 -21.48 9.73
C LEU A 191 13.54 -22.72 10.63
N LYS A 192 12.58 -23.04 11.51
CA LYS A 192 12.59 -24.30 12.29
C LYS A 192 12.53 -25.53 11.40
N THR A 193 12.09 -25.37 10.16
CA THR A 193 11.95 -26.46 9.19
C THR A 193 13.15 -26.49 8.25
N SER A 194 14.24 -27.16 8.65
CA SER A 194 15.48 -27.24 7.85
C SER A 194 15.26 -27.81 6.44
N ASN A 195 14.32 -28.74 6.28
CA ASN A 195 13.87 -29.30 5.01
C ASN A 195 12.58 -28.66 4.50
N TRP A 196 12.55 -27.33 4.39
CA TRP A 196 11.38 -26.57 3.93
C TRP A 196 10.76 -27.12 2.63
N ALA A 197 11.56 -27.68 1.73
CA ALA A 197 11.10 -28.17 0.43
C ALA A 197 10.21 -29.42 0.54
N SER A 198 10.49 -30.32 1.50
CA SER A 198 9.64 -31.49 1.77
C SER A 198 8.50 -31.16 2.73
N ASN A 199 8.64 -30.10 3.53
CA ASN A 199 7.63 -29.66 4.50
C ASN A 199 7.16 -28.22 4.23
N ARG A 200 6.82 -27.91 2.97
CA ARG A 200 6.41 -26.56 2.55
C ARG A 200 5.25 -26.00 3.37
N ARG A 201 4.32 -26.89 3.74
CA ARG A 201 3.05 -26.60 4.41
C ARG A 201 3.21 -26.13 5.85
N ALA A 202 4.34 -26.40 6.49
CA ALA A 202 4.65 -25.87 7.83
C ALA A 202 4.65 -24.33 7.88
N LEU A 203 4.88 -23.67 6.73
CA LEU A 203 4.77 -22.22 6.61
C LEU A 203 3.40 -21.70 7.10
N ALA A 204 2.31 -22.43 6.82
CA ALA A 204 0.95 -21.99 7.17
C ALA A 204 0.70 -21.88 8.69
N ASP A 205 1.60 -22.43 9.52
CA ASP A 205 1.51 -22.33 10.97
C ASP A 205 2.21 -21.07 11.52
N CYS A 206 2.98 -20.37 10.69
CA CYS A 206 3.87 -19.29 11.12
C CYS A 206 3.26 -17.89 11.09
N THR A 207 2.06 -17.72 10.53
CA THR A 207 1.34 -16.45 10.53
C THR A 207 1.09 -15.95 11.97
N ILE A 208 1.00 -14.64 12.14
CA ILE A 208 0.65 -13.95 13.39
C ILE A 208 -0.45 -12.92 13.11
N GLY A 209 -0.94 -12.23 14.14
CA GLY A 209 -1.93 -11.16 13.98
C GLY A 209 -3.29 -11.67 13.51
N PHE A 210 -4.11 -10.78 12.94
CA PHE A 210 -5.50 -11.12 12.58
C PHE A 210 -5.60 -12.22 11.51
N GLY A 211 -4.57 -12.39 10.68
CA GLY A 211 -4.49 -13.43 9.66
C GLY A 211 -4.03 -14.78 10.19
N LYS A 212 -3.84 -14.97 11.51
CA LYS A 212 -3.35 -16.23 12.11
C LYS A 212 -4.07 -17.49 11.62
N GLY A 213 -5.37 -17.40 11.35
CA GLY A 213 -6.20 -18.52 10.87
C GLY A 213 -6.05 -18.86 9.38
N SER A 214 -5.17 -18.17 8.64
CA SER A 214 -4.99 -18.38 7.20
C SER A 214 -4.20 -19.67 6.94
N ILE A 215 -4.90 -20.78 6.75
CA ILE A 215 -4.28 -22.09 6.51
C ILE A 215 -3.95 -22.35 5.04
N GLY A 216 -4.43 -21.51 4.12
CA GLY A 216 -4.19 -21.69 2.68
C GLY A 216 -4.58 -23.09 2.20
N GLY A 217 -3.72 -23.68 1.37
CA GLY A 217 -3.83 -25.05 0.89
C GLY A 217 -3.16 -26.10 1.77
N LYS A 218 -2.93 -25.84 3.07
CA LYS A 218 -2.15 -26.72 3.98
C LYS A 218 -2.58 -28.18 3.92
N ASN A 219 -3.89 -28.44 3.90
CA ASN A 219 -4.46 -29.80 3.91
C ASN A 219 -4.74 -30.34 2.50
N GLY A 220 -4.19 -29.69 1.48
CA GLY A 220 -4.41 -30.00 0.07
C GLY A 220 -3.28 -30.80 -0.56
N ALA A 221 -3.49 -31.21 -1.81
CA ALA A 221 -2.42 -31.76 -2.64
C ALA A 221 -1.46 -30.64 -3.11
N THR A 222 -0.25 -31.03 -3.47
CA THR A 222 0.67 -30.10 -4.16
C THR A 222 0.27 -30.04 -5.63
N TYR A 223 0.11 -28.82 -6.15
CA TYR A 223 -0.11 -28.56 -7.56
C TYR A 223 1.12 -27.84 -8.12
N VAL A 224 1.67 -28.34 -9.22
CA VAL A 224 2.88 -27.77 -9.82
C VAL A 224 2.49 -27.03 -11.10
N VAL A 225 2.75 -25.71 -11.12
CA VAL A 225 2.66 -24.90 -12.34
C VAL A 225 3.88 -25.22 -13.20
N THR A 226 3.62 -25.71 -14.39
CA THR A 226 4.62 -26.07 -15.41
C THR A 226 4.53 -25.18 -16.64
N ASP A 227 3.40 -24.48 -16.80
CA ASP A 227 3.08 -23.67 -17.97
C ASP A 227 2.69 -22.24 -17.55
N PRO A 228 3.42 -21.20 -18.01
CA PRO A 228 3.14 -19.82 -17.66
C PRO A 228 2.01 -19.18 -18.50
N SER A 229 1.45 -19.90 -19.48
CA SER A 229 0.34 -19.40 -20.29
C SER A 229 -0.95 -19.26 -19.47
N ASP A 230 -1.82 -18.37 -19.95
CA ASP A 230 -3.12 -18.11 -19.33
C ASP A 230 -4.24 -18.19 -20.38
N ASP A 231 -5.36 -18.78 -19.96
CA ASP A 231 -6.65 -18.72 -20.65
C ASP A 231 -7.70 -18.39 -19.57
N PRO A 232 -8.33 -17.21 -19.60
CA PRO A 232 -9.24 -16.77 -18.56
C PRO A 232 -10.56 -17.57 -18.55
N ILE A 233 -10.88 -18.28 -19.63
CA ILE A 233 -12.14 -19.02 -19.79
C ILE A 233 -11.91 -20.52 -19.65
N ASN A 234 -10.87 -21.07 -20.29
CA ASN A 234 -10.59 -22.49 -20.37
C ASN A 234 -9.13 -22.80 -19.95
N PRO A 235 -8.76 -22.54 -18.69
CA PRO A 235 -7.40 -22.80 -18.23
C PRO A 235 -7.10 -24.30 -18.30
N LYS A 236 -5.92 -24.65 -18.79
CA LYS A 236 -5.47 -26.05 -18.91
C LYS A 236 -4.69 -26.51 -17.68
N PRO A 237 -4.70 -27.81 -17.32
CA PRO A 237 -3.79 -28.36 -16.32
C PRO A 237 -2.33 -27.97 -16.60
N GLY A 238 -1.56 -27.71 -15.53
CA GLY A 238 -0.22 -27.15 -15.59
C GLY A 238 -0.16 -25.62 -15.49
N THR A 239 -1.26 -24.88 -15.71
CA THR A 239 -1.30 -23.42 -15.58
C THR A 239 -1.67 -22.95 -14.17
N LEU A 240 -1.21 -21.75 -13.80
CA LEU A 240 -1.56 -21.15 -12.50
C LEU A 240 -3.08 -21.03 -12.31
N ARG A 241 -3.79 -20.53 -13.33
CA ARG A 241 -5.25 -20.34 -13.24
C ARG A 241 -5.98 -21.64 -13.00
N TYR A 242 -5.61 -22.73 -13.69
CA TYR A 242 -6.24 -24.02 -13.46
C TYR A 242 -6.10 -24.45 -11.99
N GLY A 243 -4.92 -24.35 -11.40
CA GLY A 243 -4.71 -24.68 -9.98
C GLY A 243 -5.49 -23.75 -9.03
N ALA A 244 -5.49 -22.45 -9.29
CA ALA A 244 -6.10 -21.44 -8.44
C ALA A 244 -7.63 -21.61 -8.30
N ILE A 245 -8.31 -22.05 -9.35
CA ILE A 245 -9.79 -22.15 -9.34
C ILE A 245 -10.32 -23.48 -8.78
N GLN A 246 -9.47 -24.49 -8.53
CA GLN A 246 -9.95 -25.80 -8.09
C GLN A 246 -10.73 -25.74 -6.79
N THR A 247 -11.74 -26.60 -6.63
CA THR A 247 -12.56 -26.67 -5.41
C THR A 247 -11.79 -27.24 -4.22
N ARG A 248 -10.90 -28.21 -4.48
CA ARG A 248 -10.09 -28.83 -3.43
C ARG A 248 -9.01 -27.86 -2.92
N PRO A 249 -8.60 -27.98 -1.64
CA PRO A 249 -7.42 -27.27 -1.16
C PRO A 249 -6.19 -27.61 -1.98
N LEU A 250 -5.37 -26.61 -2.34
CA LEU A 250 -4.14 -26.83 -3.11
C LEU A 250 -2.99 -25.95 -2.62
N TRP A 251 -1.82 -26.59 -2.48
CA TRP A 251 -0.54 -25.91 -2.30
C TRP A 251 0.14 -25.79 -3.67
N ILE A 252 0.04 -24.62 -4.27
CA ILE A 252 0.50 -24.33 -5.63
C ILE A 252 1.97 -23.90 -5.59
N ILE A 253 2.83 -24.63 -6.30
CA ILE A 253 4.26 -24.36 -6.45
C ILE A 253 4.62 -24.25 -7.94
N PHE A 254 5.86 -23.86 -8.24
CA PHE A 254 6.32 -23.62 -9.60
C PHE A 254 7.50 -24.55 -9.92
N ALA A 255 7.45 -25.15 -11.11
CA ALA A 255 8.49 -26.10 -11.55
C ALA A 255 9.84 -25.43 -11.84
N LYS A 256 9.80 -24.14 -12.22
CA LYS A 256 10.95 -23.33 -12.64
C LYS A 256 10.60 -21.86 -12.50
N ASP A 257 11.60 -21.01 -12.73
CA ASP A 257 11.40 -19.56 -12.86
C ASP A 257 10.41 -19.26 -13.98
N MET A 258 9.47 -18.34 -13.71
CA MET A 258 8.39 -18.01 -14.64
C MET A 258 7.98 -16.55 -14.50
N VAL A 259 7.73 -15.93 -15.66
CA VAL A 259 6.95 -14.69 -15.77
C VAL A 259 5.59 -15.08 -16.33
N ILE A 260 4.52 -14.78 -15.58
CA ILE A 260 3.14 -15.11 -15.91
C ILE A 260 2.41 -13.81 -16.23
N THR A 261 2.04 -13.65 -17.51
CA THR A 261 1.18 -12.56 -17.95
C THR A 261 -0.24 -13.08 -18.06
N LEU A 262 -1.06 -12.73 -17.09
CA LEU A 262 -2.48 -13.08 -17.09
C LEU A 262 -3.22 -12.28 -18.16
N LYS A 263 -4.19 -12.91 -18.82
CA LYS A 263 -5.03 -12.27 -19.85
C LYS A 263 -6.25 -11.57 -19.27
N ASN A 264 -6.65 -11.94 -18.06
CA ASN A 264 -7.66 -11.27 -17.25
C ASN A 264 -7.35 -11.52 -15.76
N GLU A 265 -8.05 -10.87 -14.84
CA GLU A 265 -7.81 -11.02 -13.39
C GLU A 265 -7.81 -12.51 -12.97
N LEU A 266 -6.85 -12.90 -12.12
CA LEU A 266 -6.76 -14.24 -11.57
C LEU A 266 -7.73 -14.37 -10.41
N MET A 267 -8.94 -14.83 -10.72
CA MET A 267 -9.89 -15.31 -9.72
C MET A 267 -9.40 -16.63 -9.13
N MET A 268 -9.60 -16.82 -7.83
CA MET A 268 -9.22 -18.05 -7.14
C MET A 268 -10.27 -18.51 -6.15
N ASN A 269 -10.23 -19.79 -5.80
CA ASN A 269 -11.13 -20.39 -4.81
C ASN A 269 -10.51 -20.35 -3.40
N SER A 270 -11.29 -20.70 -2.38
CA SER A 270 -10.81 -20.85 -1.00
C SER A 270 -9.74 -21.94 -0.88
N TYR A 271 -9.00 -21.91 0.24
CA TYR A 271 -7.99 -22.91 0.60
C TYR A 271 -6.87 -23.06 -0.45
N LYS A 272 -6.28 -21.93 -0.84
CA LYS A 272 -5.18 -21.89 -1.80
C LYS A 272 -3.94 -21.29 -1.17
N THR A 273 -2.80 -21.91 -1.45
CA THR A 273 -1.51 -21.28 -1.23
C THR A 273 -0.82 -21.13 -2.59
N ILE A 274 -0.38 -19.93 -2.94
CA ILE A 274 0.60 -19.71 -4.01
C ILE A 274 1.95 -19.52 -3.32
N ASP A 275 2.88 -20.45 -3.53
CA ASP A 275 4.19 -20.51 -2.88
C ASP A 275 5.32 -20.46 -3.91
N GLY A 276 5.95 -19.29 -4.03
CA GLY A 276 7.07 -19.05 -4.94
C GLY A 276 8.40 -19.66 -4.50
N ARG A 277 8.55 -20.18 -3.28
CA ARG A 277 9.85 -20.70 -2.81
C ARG A 277 10.36 -21.80 -3.73
N GLY A 278 11.61 -21.69 -4.16
CA GLY A 278 12.25 -22.62 -5.10
C GLY A 278 12.24 -22.17 -6.56
N ALA A 279 11.56 -21.06 -6.89
CA ALA A 279 11.54 -20.47 -8.22
C ALA A 279 11.42 -18.94 -8.14
N LYS A 280 11.97 -18.23 -9.12
CA LYS A 280 11.67 -16.81 -9.32
C LYS A 280 10.36 -16.68 -10.10
N VAL A 281 9.30 -16.25 -9.42
CA VAL A 281 7.96 -16.16 -10.02
C VAL A 281 7.51 -14.71 -10.05
N GLU A 282 7.12 -14.25 -11.22
CA GLU A 282 6.62 -12.90 -11.48
C GLU A 282 5.21 -13.00 -12.09
N ILE A 283 4.23 -12.28 -11.53
CA ILE A 283 2.94 -12.01 -12.18
C ILE A 283 2.97 -10.56 -12.64
N ALA A 284 3.01 -10.35 -13.96
CA ALA A 284 3.29 -9.02 -14.51
C ALA A 284 2.75 -8.78 -15.92
N TYR A 285 2.70 -7.50 -16.28
CA TYR A 285 2.38 -6.98 -17.63
C TYR A 285 0.94 -7.22 -18.11
N GLY A 286 0.09 -7.79 -17.27
CA GLY A 286 -1.35 -7.96 -17.48
C GLY A 286 -2.12 -7.68 -16.18
N PRO A 287 -3.41 -8.02 -16.12
CA PRO A 287 -4.15 -8.00 -14.86
C PRO A 287 -3.52 -8.94 -13.82
N CYS A 288 -3.82 -8.71 -12.54
CA CYS A 288 -3.21 -9.45 -11.44
C CYS A 288 -4.26 -10.21 -10.62
N ILE A 289 -4.15 -10.26 -9.29
CA ILE A 289 -4.89 -11.22 -8.45
C ILE A 289 -6.15 -10.60 -7.86
N THR A 290 -7.27 -11.33 -7.93
CA THR A 290 -8.53 -10.97 -7.26
C THR A 290 -8.97 -12.09 -6.31
N ILE A 291 -8.90 -11.84 -5.01
CA ILE A 291 -9.37 -12.71 -3.93
C ILE A 291 -10.78 -12.26 -3.55
N GLN A 292 -11.79 -12.83 -4.21
CA GLN A 292 -13.18 -12.39 -4.06
C GLN A 292 -14.08 -13.49 -3.51
N LYS A 293 -14.79 -13.19 -2.42
CA LYS A 293 -15.79 -14.08 -1.78
C LYS A 293 -15.23 -15.45 -1.40
N VAL A 294 -13.99 -15.48 -0.90
CA VAL A 294 -13.29 -16.70 -0.51
C VAL A 294 -12.61 -16.55 0.85
N SER A 295 -12.09 -17.66 1.37
CA SER A 295 -11.34 -17.66 2.61
C SER A 295 -10.13 -18.60 2.59
N HIS A 296 -9.22 -18.41 3.55
CA HIS A 296 -8.01 -19.20 3.71
C HIS A 296 -7.13 -19.17 2.45
N VAL A 297 -6.62 -17.99 2.11
CA VAL A 297 -5.70 -17.79 0.99
C VAL A 297 -4.33 -17.34 1.52
N ILE A 298 -3.27 -17.96 1.02
CA ILE A 298 -1.88 -17.54 1.27
C ILE A 298 -1.23 -17.18 -0.06
N ILE A 299 -0.69 -15.98 -0.17
CA ILE A 299 0.15 -15.56 -1.29
C ILE A 299 1.56 -15.33 -0.72
N HIS A 300 2.52 -16.17 -1.13
CA HIS A 300 3.84 -16.19 -0.52
C HIS A 300 4.97 -16.24 -1.55
N GLY A 301 5.97 -15.37 -1.39
CA GLY A 301 7.27 -15.53 -2.06
C GLY A 301 7.28 -15.23 -3.55
N ILE A 302 6.34 -14.43 -4.06
CA ILE A 302 6.24 -14.08 -5.48
C ILE A 302 6.39 -12.57 -5.72
N SER A 303 6.76 -12.19 -6.94
CA SER A 303 6.78 -10.79 -7.37
C SER A 303 5.51 -10.48 -8.15
N ILE A 304 4.85 -9.36 -7.84
CA ILE A 304 3.63 -8.91 -8.53
C ILE A 304 3.84 -7.44 -8.90
N HIS A 305 3.98 -7.16 -10.19
CA HIS A 305 4.33 -5.81 -10.62
C HIS A 305 3.86 -5.50 -12.03
N ASP A 306 3.86 -4.21 -12.39
CA ASP A 306 3.48 -3.74 -13.72
C ASP A 306 2.06 -4.23 -14.13
N CYS A 307 1.19 -4.40 -13.13
CA CYS A 307 -0.20 -4.82 -13.31
C CYS A 307 -0.96 -3.83 -14.19
N LYS A 308 -1.85 -4.34 -15.02
CA LYS A 308 -2.66 -3.57 -15.98
C LYS A 308 -4.15 -3.78 -15.72
N PRO A 309 -5.01 -2.82 -16.10
CA PRO A 309 -6.45 -3.00 -15.99
C PRO A 309 -6.95 -4.23 -16.76
N GLY A 310 -7.84 -5.00 -16.14
CA GLY A 310 -8.56 -6.08 -16.79
C GLY A 310 -9.68 -5.55 -17.68
N LYS A 311 -9.88 -6.19 -18.84
CA LYS A 311 -11.00 -5.85 -19.73
C LYS A 311 -12.28 -6.60 -19.31
N PRO A 312 -13.48 -6.04 -19.55
CA PRO A 312 -14.71 -6.79 -19.44
C PRO A 312 -14.65 -8.08 -20.26
N GLY A 313 -15.19 -9.17 -19.74
CA GLY A 313 -15.11 -10.47 -20.40
C GLY A 313 -15.49 -11.64 -19.50
N ILE A 314 -15.56 -12.82 -20.09
CA ILE A 314 -15.81 -14.05 -19.33
C ILE A 314 -14.53 -14.46 -18.60
N VAL A 315 -14.64 -14.70 -17.30
CA VAL A 315 -13.55 -15.19 -16.46
C VAL A 315 -14.04 -16.37 -15.63
N ARG A 316 -13.29 -17.46 -15.65
CA ARG A 316 -13.52 -18.64 -14.83
C ARG A 316 -12.99 -18.43 -13.42
N ASN A 317 -13.84 -18.65 -12.42
CA ASN A 317 -13.50 -18.57 -10.99
C ASN A 317 -13.67 -19.90 -10.24
N SER A 318 -14.29 -20.91 -10.86
CA SER A 318 -14.37 -22.28 -10.35
C SER A 318 -14.35 -23.29 -11.50
N PRO A 319 -14.21 -24.61 -11.25
CA PRO A 319 -14.24 -25.61 -12.31
C PRO A 319 -15.57 -25.62 -13.06
N THR A 320 -16.67 -25.27 -12.38
CA THR A 320 -18.03 -25.34 -12.91
C THR A 320 -18.62 -23.98 -13.28
N HIS A 321 -17.94 -22.87 -12.98
CA HIS A 321 -18.48 -21.53 -13.21
C HIS A 321 -17.47 -20.60 -13.89
N ALA A 322 -17.91 -19.99 -14.99
CA ALA A 322 -17.30 -18.84 -15.62
C ALA A 322 -18.37 -17.76 -15.79
N GLY A 323 -18.05 -16.54 -15.35
CA GLY A 323 -19.00 -15.43 -15.30
C GLY A 323 -18.47 -14.21 -16.02
N HIS A 324 -19.38 -13.33 -16.43
CA HIS A 324 -19.00 -12.04 -17.02
C HIS A 324 -18.47 -11.09 -15.93
N ARG A 325 -17.25 -10.60 -16.13
CA ARG A 325 -16.57 -9.60 -15.31
C ARG A 325 -16.61 -8.25 -16.02
N ARG A 326 -16.65 -7.16 -15.24
CA ARG A 326 -16.67 -5.79 -15.75
C ARG A 326 -15.28 -5.23 -16.07
N GLY A 327 -14.24 -6.03 -15.88
CA GLY A 327 -12.86 -5.56 -15.83
C GLY A 327 -12.40 -5.31 -14.41
N SER A 328 -11.11 -4.99 -14.26
CA SER A 328 -10.47 -4.68 -12.99
C SER A 328 -9.58 -3.46 -13.15
N ASP A 329 -9.37 -2.70 -12.07
CA ASP A 329 -8.65 -1.43 -12.12
C ASP A 329 -7.13 -1.59 -12.33
N GLY A 330 -6.62 -2.80 -12.15
CA GLY A 330 -5.20 -3.12 -12.31
C GLY A 330 -4.41 -3.02 -11.01
N ASP A 331 -5.06 -3.33 -9.89
CA ASP A 331 -4.40 -3.56 -8.61
C ASP A 331 -3.51 -4.80 -8.65
N ALA A 332 -2.47 -4.87 -7.81
CA ALA A 332 -1.64 -6.08 -7.71
C ALA A 332 -2.38 -7.23 -6.99
N ILE A 333 -3.03 -6.94 -5.86
CA ILE A 333 -3.89 -7.87 -5.15
C ILE A 333 -5.13 -7.13 -4.65
N GLU A 334 -6.31 -7.54 -5.12
CA GLU A 334 -7.60 -7.11 -4.56
C GLU A 334 -8.15 -8.20 -3.62
N VAL A 335 -8.58 -7.81 -2.42
CA VAL A 335 -9.26 -8.67 -1.43
C VAL A 335 -10.67 -8.12 -1.18
N PHE A 336 -11.66 -8.83 -1.71
CA PHE A 336 -13.05 -8.41 -1.75
C PHE A 336 -13.94 -9.42 -1.01
N THR A 337 -14.69 -9.00 0.01
CA THR A 337 -15.59 -9.86 0.81
C THR A 337 -14.94 -11.20 1.19
N SER A 338 -13.70 -11.15 1.65
CA SER A 338 -12.89 -12.35 1.91
C SER A 338 -12.30 -12.34 3.32
N SER A 339 -11.98 -13.52 3.85
CA SER A 339 -11.42 -13.64 5.21
C SER A 339 -10.30 -14.65 5.32
N TYR A 340 -9.45 -14.51 6.34
CA TYR A 340 -8.30 -15.38 6.56
C TYR A 340 -7.36 -15.37 5.34
N VAL A 341 -6.81 -14.19 5.05
CA VAL A 341 -5.85 -13.97 3.97
C VAL A 341 -4.49 -13.59 4.54
N TRP A 342 -3.43 -14.21 4.03
CA TRP A 342 -2.06 -13.90 4.36
C TRP A 342 -1.24 -13.59 3.11
N ILE A 343 -0.67 -12.38 3.05
CA ILE A 343 0.19 -11.93 1.96
C ILE A 343 1.59 -11.74 2.54
N ASP A 344 2.52 -12.61 2.15
CA ASP A 344 3.81 -12.75 2.83
C ASP A 344 5.00 -12.83 1.87
N HIS A 345 6.12 -12.19 2.19
CA HIS A 345 7.35 -12.27 1.38
C HIS A 345 7.14 -11.99 -0.12
N CYS A 346 6.23 -11.08 -0.46
CA CYS A 346 5.99 -10.69 -1.85
C CYS A 346 6.76 -9.41 -2.18
N TYR A 347 7.11 -9.25 -3.46
CA TYR A 347 7.55 -7.97 -4.00
C TYR A 347 6.38 -7.33 -4.74
N LEU A 348 6.01 -6.10 -4.40
CA LEU A 348 4.90 -5.38 -5.03
C LEU A 348 5.34 -4.00 -5.52
N ALA A 349 5.12 -3.72 -6.80
CA ALA A 349 5.53 -2.44 -7.40
C ALA A 349 4.74 -2.11 -8.67
N ARG A 350 4.69 -0.82 -9.03
CA ARG A 350 4.28 -0.35 -10.37
C ARG A 350 2.95 -0.92 -10.92
N ALA A 351 2.00 -1.27 -10.05
CA ALA A 351 0.63 -1.57 -10.50
C ALA A 351 -0.04 -0.33 -11.11
N PHE A 352 -1.14 -0.53 -11.86
CA PHE A 352 -1.81 0.58 -12.53
C PHE A 352 -2.59 1.46 -11.54
N ASP A 353 -3.34 0.87 -10.61
CA ASP A 353 -4.04 1.61 -9.55
C ASP A 353 -3.36 1.47 -8.18
N GLY A 354 -3.73 0.50 -7.36
CA GLY A 354 -3.14 0.21 -6.06
C GLY A 354 -2.27 -1.05 -6.02
N LEU A 355 -1.48 -1.26 -4.96
CA LEU A 355 -0.81 -2.55 -4.76
C LEU A 355 -1.71 -3.55 -4.03
N ILE A 356 -2.23 -3.19 -2.86
CA ILE A 356 -3.15 -4.06 -2.11
C ILE A 356 -4.40 -3.30 -1.70
N ASP A 357 -5.54 -3.73 -2.22
CA ASP A 357 -6.85 -3.21 -1.83
C ASP A 357 -7.60 -4.27 -1.01
N VAL A 358 -8.03 -3.89 0.20
CA VAL A 358 -8.83 -4.74 1.11
C VAL A 358 -10.15 -4.04 1.33
N ILE A 359 -11.24 -4.58 0.79
CA ILE A 359 -12.51 -3.87 0.68
C ILE A 359 -13.71 -4.80 0.92
N HIS A 360 -14.88 -4.20 1.13
CA HIS A 360 -16.16 -4.88 1.23
C HIS A 360 -16.23 -5.93 2.34
N ALA A 361 -16.06 -5.48 3.59
CA ALA A 361 -16.12 -6.29 4.81
C ALA A 361 -15.05 -7.39 4.91
N SER A 362 -13.99 -7.30 4.10
CA SER A 362 -12.86 -8.22 4.21
C SER A 362 -12.17 -8.07 5.58
N THR A 363 -11.83 -9.19 6.23
CA THR A 363 -11.31 -9.17 7.61
C THR A 363 -10.45 -10.40 7.91
N PHE A 364 -9.77 -10.41 9.06
CA PHE A 364 -8.80 -11.45 9.43
C PHE A 364 -7.64 -11.56 8.43
N ILE A 365 -6.93 -10.44 8.25
CA ILE A 365 -5.87 -10.32 7.23
C ILE A 365 -4.52 -10.01 7.89
N THR A 366 -3.45 -10.61 7.36
CA THR A 366 -2.08 -10.24 7.70
C THR A 366 -1.27 -10.01 6.44
N ILE A 367 -0.55 -8.89 6.41
CA ILE A 367 0.34 -8.48 5.33
C ILE A 367 1.72 -8.36 5.96
N SER A 368 2.63 -9.29 5.62
CA SER A 368 3.92 -9.38 6.30
C SER A 368 5.13 -9.63 5.41
N ASN A 369 6.30 -9.20 5.87
CA ASN A 369 7.58 -9.45 5.19
C ASN A 369 7.61 -9.05 3.70
N ASN A 370 6.71 -8.18 3.24
CA ASN A 370 6.65 -7.79 1.84
C ASN A 370 7.61 -6.62 1.60
N PHE A 371 8.13 -6.55 0.38
CA PHE A 371 8.89 -5.40 -0.10
C PHE A 371 8.03 -4.61 -1.10
N PHE A 372 7.70 -3.37 -0.74
CA PHE A 372 6.93 -2.46 -1.57
C PHE A 372 7.85 -1.38 -2.14
N SER A 373 7.71 -1.03 -3.41
CA SER A 373 8.51 0.07 -3.99
C SER A 373 7.83 0.69 -5.21
N GLN A 374 8.27 1.90 -5.59
CA GLN A 374 7.96 2.51 -6.89
C GLN A 374 6.46 2.56 -7.22
N HIS A 375 5.66 3.15 -6.34
CA HIS A 375 4.21 3.16 -6.52
C HIS A 375 3.53 4.29 -5.74
N ASP A 376 2.42 4.81 -6.26
CA ASP A 376 1.70 5.92 -5.63
C ASP A 376 0.78 5.43 -4.49
N LYS A 377 -0.17 4.55 -4.82
CA LYS A 377 -1.27 4.13 -3.93
C LYS A 377 -0.99 2.75 -3.33
N VAL A 378 -0.22 2.67 -2.25
CA VAL A 378 0.33 1.38 -1.80
C VAL A 378 -0.76 0.41 -1.29
N MET A 379 -1.49 0.76 -0.24
CA MET A 379 -2.51 -0.11 0.35
C MET A 379 -3.76 0.66 0.78
N LEU A 380 -4.94 0.21 0.31
CA LEU A 380 -6.23 0.78 0.68
C LEU A 380 -7.07 -0.20 1.48
N PHE A 381 -7.45 0.16 2.69
CA PHE A 381 -8.33 -0.63 3.56
C PHE A 381 -9.68 0.09 3.68
N GLY A 382 -10.70 -0.45 3.00
CA GLY A 382 -12.03 0.13 2.81
C GLY A 382 -12.04 1.16 1.68
N HIS A 383 -12.96 1.04 0.72
CA HIS A 383 -12.98 1.85 -0.52
C HIS A 383 -13.78 3.16 -0.38
N ASN A 384 -14.83 3.15 0.44
CA ASN A 384 -15.83 4.22 0.55
C ASN A 384 -16.11 4.56 2.02
N ASP A 385 -16.14 5.85 2.34
CA ASP A 385 -16.35 6.38 3.70
C ASP A 385 -17.72 5.98 4.28
N ASN A 386 -18.71 5.70 3.42
CA ASN A 386 -20.08 5.33 3.82
C ASN A 386 -20.32 3.81 3.85
N ASN A 387 -19.32 3.00 3.50
CA ASN A 387 -19.47 1.55 3.44
C ASN A 387 -19.37 0.92 4.83
N VAL A 388 -20.42 1.06 5.64
CA VAL A 388 -20.41 0.71 7.07
C VAL A 388 -20.07 -0.75 7.38
N GLU A 389 -20.21 -1.66 6.40
CA GLU A 389 -19.78 -3.05 6.51
C GLU A 389 -18.27 -3.18 6.79
N ASP A 390 -17.44 -2.21 6.36
CA ASP A 390 -16.00 -2.21 6.59
C ASP A 390 -15.61 -1.98 8.06
N LYS A 391 -16.56 -1.67 8.96
CA LYS A 391 -16.31 -1.59 10.41
C LYS A 391 -15.78 -2.89 11.01
N ILE A 392 -16.09 -4.04 10.40
CA ILE A 392 -15.61 -5.36 10.86
C ILE A 392 -14.17 -5.64 10.44
N MET A 393 -13.60 -4.82 9.54
CA MET A 393 -12.28 -5.04 8.97
C MET A 393 -11.20 -4.96 10.04
N LYS A 394 -10.35 -5.98 10.08
CA LYS A 394 -9.20 -6.07 10.97
C LYS A 394 -7.99 -6.57 10.18
N VAL A 395 -6.98 -5.71 10.04
CA VAL A 395 -5.76 -5.98 9.27
C VAL A 395 -4.52 -5.80 10.14
N THR A 396 -3.59 -6.74 10.06
CA THR A 396 -2.24 -6.61 10.63
C THR A 396 -1.24 -6.37 9.52
N VAL A 397 -0.44 -5.31 9.63
CA VAL A 397 0.64 -4.95 8.71
C VAL A 397 1.94 -5.05 9.50
N VAL A 398 2.77 -6.05 9.24
CA VAL A 398 3.93 -6.36 10.11
C VAL A 398 5.19 -6.81 9.37
N TYR A 399 6.37 -6.33 9.77
CA TYR A 399 7.66 -6.68 9.16
C TYR A 399 7.81 -6.35 7.67
N ASN A 400 6.95 -5.49 7.12
CA ASN A 400 7.10 -5.05 5.74
C ASN A 400 8.20 -4.00 5.62
N HIS A 401 8.82 -3.95 4.44
CA HIS A 401 9.70 -2.87 4.05
C HIS A 401 9.03 -2.05 2.95
N PHE A 402 8.57 -0.86 3.33
CA PHE A 402 8.10 0.19 2.43
C PHE A 402 9.33 0.94 1.92
N GLY A 403 9.84 0.48 0.77
CA GLY A 403 11.07 0.97 0.16
C GLY A 403 10.90 2.27 -0.62
N PRO A 404 11.93 2.66 -1.38
CA PRO A 404 11.97 3.95 -2.06
C PRO A 404 10.93 4.09 -3.17
N GLY A 405 10.57 5.34 -3.45
CA GLY A 405 9.65 5.71 -4.52
C GLY A 405 8.17 5.47 -4.21
N LEU A 406 7.82 5.30 -2.93
CA LEU A 406 6.44 5.20 -2.48
C LEU A 406 5.86 6.57 -2.14
N VAL A 407 4.64 6.86 -2.59
CA VAL A 407 4.02 8.17 -2.36
C VAL A 407 3.17 8.19 -1.09
N GLN A 408 2.22 7.25 -0.98
CA GLN A 408 1.21 7.29 0.08
C GLN A 408 0.54 5.94 0.35
N ARG A 409 -0.34 5.93 1.37
CA ARG A 409 -1.24 4.81 1.72
C ARG A 409 -0.53 3.56 2.23
N MET A 410 0.28 3.69 3.27
CA MET A 410 1.02 2.59 3.90
C MET A 410 0.62 2.37 5.38
N PRO A 411 -0.64 2.03 5.71
CA PRO A 411 -1.82 1.94 4.86
C PRO A 411 -2.65 3.24 4.83
N ARG A 412 -3.67 3.31 3.95
CA ARG A 412 -4.81 4.23 4.10
C ARG A 412 -6.06 3.47 4.53
N VAL A 413 -6.63 3.81 5.68
CA VAL A 413 -7.71 3.03 6.33
C VAL A 413 -9.03 3.80 6.40
N ARG A 414 -10.14 3.09 6.30
CA ARG A 414 -11.50 3.60 6.55
C ARG A 414 -12.27 2.67 7.47
N LEU A 415 -13.00 3.25 8.43
CA LEU A 415 -13.95 2.59 9.34
C LEU A 415 -13.37 1.50 10.26
N GLY A 416 -12.69 0.50 9.70
CA GLY A 416 -12.13 -0.65 10.40
C GLY A 416 -10.86 -0.34 11.19
N TYR A 417 -10.10 -1.41 11.42
CA TYR A 417 -8.95 -1.43 12.32
C TYR A 417 -7.68 -1.91 11.61
N ALA A 418 -6.58 -1.18 11.81
CA ALA A 418 -5.24 -1.60 11.39
C ALA A 418 -4.24 -1.58 12.55
N HIS A 419 -3.59 -2.73 12.79
CA HIS A 419 -2.38 -2.80 13.61
C HIS A 419 -1.17 -2.76 12.67
N VAL A 420 -0.37 -1.71 12.78
CA VAL A 420 0.81 -1.45 11.95
C VAL A 420 2.04 -1.60 12.83
N ALA A 421 2.70 -2.76 12.76
CA ALA A 421 3.71 -3.17 13.73
C ALA A 421 5.08 -3.47 13.10
N ASN A 422 6.18 -2.96 13.65
CA ASN A 422 7.54 -3.31 13.22
C ASN A 422 7.80 -3.25 11.70
N ASN A 423 7.23 -2.28 10.98
CA ASN A 423 7.51 -2.05 9.57
C ASN A 423 8.58 -0.97 9.39
N ARG A 424 9.33 -1.08 8.30
CA ARG A 424 10.33 -0.08 7.87
C ARG A 424 9.73 0.81 6.79
N TYR A 425 9.93 2.12 6.91
CA TYR A 425 9.50 3.12 5.93
C TYR A 425 10.67 3.97 5.47
N ASP A 426 10.98 3.89 4.18
CA ASP A 426 12.03 4.65 3.53
C ASP A 426 11.40 5.76 2.66
N GLU A 427 11.45 7.00 3.15
CA GLU A 427 11.26 8.21 2.36
C GLU A 427 9.95 8.30 1.55
N TRP A 428 8.80 8.40 2.23
CA TRP A 428 7.52 8.63 1.53
C TRP A 428 7.44 10.03 0.89
N HIS A 429 6.71 10.13 -0.22
CA HIS A 429 6.56 11.40 -0.96
C HIS A 429 5.32 12.23 -0.59
N MET A 430 4.39 11.72 0.21
CA MET A 430 3.24 12.49 0.70
C MET A 430 2.89 12.22 2.17
N TYR A 431 2.56 10.99 2.53
CA TYR A 431 2.38 10.53 3.92
C TYR A 431 2.60 9.02 3.98
N ALA A 432 2.93 8.47 5.15
CA ALA A 432 2.98 7.02 5.33
C ALA A 432 1.60 6.47 5.69
N ILE A 433 1.07 6.82 6.86
CA ILE A 433 -0.19 6.28 7.39
C ILE A 433 -1.32 7.29 7.18
N GLY A 434 -2.45 6.86 6.64
CA GLY A 434 -3.58 7.76 6.41
C GLY A 434 -4.94 7.12 6.64
N GLY A 435 -6.00 7.92 6.49
CA GLY A 435 -7.36 7.42 6.60
C GLY A 435 -8.45 8.48 6.59
N SER A 436 -9.67 8.02 6.35
CA SER A 436 -10.93 8.77 6.41
C SER A 436 -12.00 7.95 7.14
N ALA A 437 -13.11 8.58 7.55
CA ALA A 437 -14.25 7.90 8.19
C ALA A 437 -13.89 7.10 9.47
N ASN A 438 -13.18 7.74 10.41
CA ASN A 438 -12.96 7.24 11.78
C ASN A 438 -12.38 5.81 11.88
N PRO A 439 -11.27 5.49 11.20
CA PRO A 439 -10.60 4.21 11.40
C PRO A 439 -9.86 4.22 12.73
N THR A 440 -9.62 3.03 13.29
CA THR A 440 -8.68 2.85 14.41
C THR A 440 -7.34 2.38 13.86
N ILE A 441 -6.26 3.08 14.20
CA ILE A 441 -4.91 2.75 13.76
C ILE A 441 -3.97 2.72 14.97
N LEU A 442 -3.34 1.58 15.19
CA LEU A 442 -2.25 1.44 16.14
C LEU A 442 -0.94 1.27 15.37
N SER A 443 -0.09 2.30 15.40
CA SER A 443 1.31 2.24 14.98
C SER A 443 2.15 1.79 16.19
N GLU A 444 2.82 0.65 16.09
CA GLU A 444 3.65 0.14 17.18
C GLU A 444 5.02 -0.37 16.69
N GLY A 445 6.10 0.21 17.22
CA GLY A 445 7.45 -0.28 16.99
C GLY A 445 7.95 -0.17 15.54
N ASN A 446 7.43 0.75 14.73
CA ASN A 446 7.87 0.98 13.35
C ASN A 446 9.13 1.86 13.30
N TYR A 447 9.79 1.88 12.15
CA TYR A 447 10.95 2.73 11.88
C TYR A 447 10.68 3.61 10.67
N TYR A 448 10.54 4.92 10.91
CA TYR A 448 10.18 5.91 9.89
C TYR A 448 11.37 6.79 9.55
N ILE A 449 11.79 6.75 8.29
CA ILE A 449 12.80 7.65 7.73
C ILE A 449 12.07 8.62 6.80
N ALA A 450 11.92 9.88 7.22
CA ALA A 450 11.27 10.88 6.37
C ALA A 450 12.24 11.37 5.29
N SER A 451 11.72 11.62 4.08
CA SER A 451 12.49 12.25 3.00
C SER A 451 12.93 13.66 3.39
N ASN A 452 13.93 14.21 2.71
CA ASN A 452 14.46 15.56 2.99
C ASN A 452 13.45 16.71 2.78
N ASN A 453 12.30 16.44 2.17
CA ASN A 453 11.26 17.44 1.95
C ASN A 453 10.58 17.83 3.29
N PRO A 454 10.59 19.11 3.70
CA PRO A 454 9.94 19.55 4.94
C PRO A 454 8.43 19.32 4.97
N SER A 455 7.76 19.25 3.81
CA SER A 455 6.31 19.05 3.72
C SER A 455 5.86 17.60 3.91
N THR A 456 6.79 16.65 4.03
CA THR A 456 6.51 15.21 4.13
C THR A 456 7.05 14.60 5.42
N LYS A 457 7.28 15.42 6.46
CA LYS A 457 7.77 14.96 7.77
C LYS A 457 6.68 14.29 8.62
N GLU A 458 5.43 14.72 8.46
CA GLU A 458 4.32 14.07 9.16
C GLU A 458 4.07 12.68 8.57
N VAL A 459 4.18 11.64 9.41
CA VAL A 459 3.87 10.26 9.07
C VAL A 459 2.39 10.11 8.74
N THR A 460 1.53 10.88 9.44
CA THR A 460 0.08 10.71 9.40
C THR A 460 -0.64 11.70 8.47
N LYS A 461 -1.73 11.24 7.82
CA LYS A 461 -2.63 12.10 7.04
C LYS A 461 -4.08 11.79 7.29
N ARG A 462 -4.82 12.76 7.83
CA ARG A 462 -6.27 12.66 8.00
C ARG A 462 -6.95 13.23 6.77
N GLU A 463 -7.70 12.39 6.07
CA GLU A 463 -8.57 12.81 4.98
C GLU A 463 -9.92 13.31 5.55
N ALA A 464 -9.85 14.31 6.44
CA ALA A 464 -11.02 14.95 7.05
C ALA A 464 -10.67 16.36 7.58
N ASN A 465 -11.61 17.30 7.40
CA ASN A 465 -11.45 18.68 7.86
C ASN A 465 -11.82 18.89 9.33
N LYS A 466 -12.67 18.04 9.91
CA LYS A 466 -13.21 18.15 11.28
C LYS A 466 -13.44 16.76 11.87
N GLY A 467 -13.62 16.67 13.19
CA GLY A 467 -14.00 15.42 13.89
C GLY A 467 -12.90 14.38 14.06
N TRP A 468 -11.80 14.47 13.30
CA TRP A 468 -10.71 13.49 13.35
C TRP A 468 -9.98 13.42 14.70
N LYS A 469 -10.07 14.46 15.53
CA LYS A 469 -9.47 14.47 16.88
C LYS A 469 -9.99 13.33 17.77
N ASN A 470 -11.19 12.82 17.48
CA ASN A 470 -11.79 11.68 18.20
C ASN A 470 -11.37 10.32 17.62
N TRP A 471 -10.72 10.29 16.44
CA TRP A 471 -10.28 9.06 15.80
C TRP A 471 -9.09 8.49 16.53
N LYS A 472 -9.15 7.19 16.81
CA LYS A 472 -8.19 6.46 17.64
C LYS A 472 -6.91 6.12 16.86
N TRP A 473 -5.97 7.06 16.82
CA TRP A 473 -4.69 6.90 16.13
C TRP A 473 -3.57 7.04 17.14
N ARG A 474 -2.84 5.94 17.38
CA ARG A 474 -1.79 5.90 18.41
C ARG A 474 -0.47 5.46 17.79
N SER A 475 0.60 5.96 18.39
CA SER A 475 1.98 5.58 18.13
C SER A 475 2.60 5.14 19.45
N SER A 476 3.36 4.04 19.44
CA SER A 476 4.05 3.48 20.60
C SER A 476 5.33 2.79 20.15
N LYS A 477 6.45 2.98 20.85
CA LYS A 477 7.77 2.38 20.52
C LYS A 477 8.31 2.68 19.10
N ASP A 478 7.65 3.56 18.34
CA ASP A 478 8.08 3.94 17.01
C ASP A 478 9.38 4.76 17.08
N VAL A 479 10.24 4.58 16.09
CA VAL A 479 11.43 5.41 15.89
C VAL A 479 11.23 6.31 14.70
N PHE A 480 11.53 7.59 14.90
CA PHE A 480 11.41 8.63 13.90
C PHE A 480 12.79 9.20 13.57
N VAL A 481 13.13 9.21 12.29
CA VAL A 481 14.42 9.66 11.76
C VAL A 481 14.19 10.77 10.75
N ASP A 482 15.18 11.66 10.60
CA ASP A 482 15.16 12.79 9.67
C ASP A 482 13.95 13.71 9.84
N GLY A 483 13.57 13.95 11.09
CA GLY A 483 12.46 14.84 11.43
C GLY A 483 11.09 14.25 11.18
N ALA A 484 10.97 12.95 10.91
CA ALA A 484 9.68 12.27 10.93
C ALA A 484 8.95 12.51 12.26
N TYR A 485 7.62 12.58 12.24
CA TYR A 485 6.83 12.59 13.47
C TYR A 485 5.41 12.06 13.22
N PHE A 486 4.80 11.57 14.29
CA PHE A 486 3.42 11.08 14.30
C PHE A 486 2.57 11.98 15.19
N ILE A 487 1.48 12.55 14.66
CA ILE A 487 0.47 13.22 15.48
C ILE A 487 -0.53 12.15 15.95
N PRO A 488 -0.72 11.88 17.26
CA PRO A 488 -1.75 10.98 17.75
C PRO A 488 -3.12 11.66 17.92
N SER A 489 -4.19 10.88 18.05
CA SER A 489 -5.55 11.36 18.31
C SER A 489 -6.43 10.30 18.99
N GLY A 490 -7.61 10.74 19.47
CA GLY A 490 -8.59 9.90 20.15
C GLY A 490 -8.20 9.59 21.60
N TRP A 491 -9.17 9.12 22.37
CA TRP A 491 -8.98 8.64 23.75
C TRP A 491 -9.36 7.15 23.85
N GLY A 492 -8.90 6.49 24.92
CA GLY A 492 -9.15 5.07 25.17
C GLY A 492 -8.18 4.11 24.47
N SER A 493 -8.45 2.82 24.64
CA SER A 493 -7.60 1.75 24.14
C SER A 493 -7.66 1.63 22.61
N CYS A 494 -6.48 1.38 22.03
CA CYS A 494 -6.27 0.98 20.63
C CYS A 494 -5.71 -0.44 20.52
N THR A 495 -5.72 -1.20 21.61
CA THR A 495 -5.23 -2.59 21.63
C THR A 495 -5.94 -3.40 20.54
N PRO A 496 -5.23 -4.25 19.78
CA PRO A 496 -5.82 -5.01 18.68
C PRO A 496 -6.97 -5.94 19.06
N GLY A 497 -7.07 -6.31 20.34
CA GLY A 497 -8.03 -7.33 20.79
C GLY A 497 -7.71 -8.70 20.18
N TYR A 498 -6.43 -9.00 20.01
CA TYR A 498 -5.96 -10.31 19.55
C TYR A 498 -6.37 -11.42 20.52
N THR A 499 -6.70 -12.59 19.99
CA THR A 499 -6.71 -13.82 20.79
C THR A 499 -5.29 -14.18 21.25
N GLY A 500 -5.16 -15.13 22.17
CA GLY A 500 -3.85 -15.63 22.59
C GLY A 500 -2.99 -16.16 21.43
N THR A 501 -3.62 -16.81 20.44
CA THR A 501 -2.91 -17.35 19.26
C THR A 501 -2.56 -16.31 18.20
N GLN A 502 -3.29 -15.19 18.16
CA GLN A 502 -3.03 -14.06 17.26
C GLN A 502 -1.95 -13.13 17.81
N SER A 503 -1.82 -13.07 19.14
CA SER A 503 -0.94 -12.16 19.84
C SER A 503 0.53 -12.44 19.57
N PHE A 504 1.33 -11.38 19.47
CA PHE A 504 2.77 -11.45 19.28
C PHE A 504 3.45 -10.25 19.94
N PRO A 505 4.69 -10.39 20.46
CA PRO A 505 5.42 -9.26 20.99
C PRO A 505 5.85 -8.31 19.87
N VAL A 506 5.62 -7.01 20.08
CA VAL A 506 6.09 -5.94 19.19
C VAL A 506 7.38 -5.34 19.75
N ALA A 507 8.44 -5.43 18.95
CA ALA A 507 9.77 -4.93 19.28
C ALA A 507 9.82 -3.40 19.25
N HIS A 508 10.86 -2.81 19.85
CA HIS A 508 11.13 -1.38 19.68
C HIS A 508 11.56 -1.06 18.25
N GLY A 509 11.20 0.13 17.73
CA GLY A 509 11.45 0.52 16.34
C GLY A 509 12.90 0.42 15.90
N SER A 510 13.87 0.61 16.80
CA SER A 510 15.29 0.49 16.49
C SER A 510 15.73 -0.91 16.00
N GLN A 511 14.96 -1.96 16.29
CA GLN A 511 15.26 -3.32 15.85
C GLN A 511 14.73 -3.64 14.44
N VAL A 512 13.86 -2.78 13.88
CA VAL A 512 13.15 -3.02 12.62
C VAL A 512 14.10 -3.24 11.44
N LEU A 513 15.25 -2.55 11.40
CA LEU A 513 16.24 -2.70 10.32
C LEU A 513 16.72 -4.16 10.19
N GLY A 514 16.90 -4.86 11.32
CA GLY A 514 17.22 -6.29 11.34
C GLY A 514 16.00 -7.15 11.01
N LEU A 515 14.87 -6.87 11.66
CA LEU A 515 13.63 -7.65 11.53
C LEU A 515 13.04 -7.66 10.12
N THR A 516 13.31 -6.64 9.31
CA THR A 516 12.83 -6.47 7.93
C THR A 516 13.89 -6.73 6.87
N SER A 517 15.09 -7.18 7.27
CA SER A 517 16.24 -7.33 6.36
C SER A 517 16.05 -8.36 5.24
N ASN A 518 15.11 -9.29 5.38
CA ASN A 518 14.77 -10.29 4.37
C ASN A 518 13.41 -10.03 3.70
N ALA A 519 12.83 -8.82 3.82
CA ALA A 519 11.55 -8.50 3.20
C ALA A 519 11.58 -8.69 1.67
N GLY A 520 10.47 -9.17 1.11
CA GLY A 520 10.32 -9.55 -0.30
C GLY A 520 10.57 -11.04 -0.57
N PRO A 521 10.59 -11.46 -1.85
CA PRO A 521 10.69 -12.86 -2.22
C PRO A 521 11.97 -13.53 -1.74
N LEU A 522 11.80 -14.69 -1.10
CA LEU A 522 12.90 -15.48 -0.57
C LEU A 522 13.65 -16.23 -1.68
N ARG A 523 14.98 -16.24 -1.60
CA ARG A 523 15.83 -17.05 -2.49
C ARG A 523 16.09 -18.42 -1.88
N CYS A 524 15.22 -19.37 -2.21
CA CYS A 524 15.26 -20.71 -1.65
C CYS A 524 15.69 -21.74 -2.69
N SER A 525 16.63 -22.62 -2.35
CA SER A 525 17.05 -23.73 -3.20
C SER A 525 16.74 -25.06 -2.52
N LYS A 526 16.34 -26.07 -3.30
CA LYS A 526 16.12 -27.42 -2.78
C LYS A 526 17.43 -27.91 -2.12
N ASN A 527 17.31 -28.57 -0.97
CA ASN A 527 18.43 -29.04 -0.14
C ASN A 527 19.32 -27.95 0.50
N LYS A 528 18.89 -26.68 0.47
CA LYS A 528 19.50 -25.59 1.25
C LYS A 528 18.45 -25.00 2.19
N ALA A 529 18.92 -24.40 3.28
CA ALA A 529 18.07 -23.55 4.10
C ALA A 529 17.49 -22.43 3.22
N CYS A 530 16.17 -22.34 3.27
CA CYS A 530 15.38 -21.15 2.96
C CYS A 530 15.25 -20.44 4.30
#